data_AF-A0A970DTX8-F1
#
_entry.id   AF-A0A970DTX8-F1
#
_cell.length_a   1.000
_cell.length_b   1.000
_cell.length_c   1.000
_cell.angle_alpha   90.00
_cell.angle_beta   90.00
_cell.angle_gamma   90.00
#
_symmetry.space_group_name_H-M   'P 1'
#
loop_
_entity.id
_entity.type
_entity.pdbx_description
1 polymer ?
#
loop_
_entity_poly.entity_id
_entity_poly.type
_entity_poly.pdbx_seq_one_letter_code
_entity_poly.pdbx_strand_id
1 'polypeptide(L)'
;MIKKIVDLFKSTNNSKQISLDKTVRIQQAYIKEIRTRDLLNDNIELTEIPEVFQLLLSSDESIKLQAATVISNVLKSLSLTDLIKLDIIFRERTSYEWYYEWSNSNPIELLHPLMAKEEKFSILGLSSFHPSGYFREKAILALSDMNTGGAIPYILIRLNDWVRQVRIMSQKQIKRYLKPEYARDFVRNLHLVLRLKECSRDDHLEVVNSVISIISSEEGSNELINGLETDDPKLRLACYKIILQTKLMDTRTIIKNIMKDSNPFNRLFVLKNIKSEVTREDFLVLLK
;
A
#
# COMPACT_ATOMS: atom_id res chain seq x y z
N MET A 1 -42.11 -9.79 57.82
CA MET A 1 -42.13 -8.43 57.21
C MET A 1 -40.80 -8.06 56.55
N ILE A 2 -39.66 -8.27 57.23
CA ILE A 2 -38.30 -7.92 56.74
C ILE A 2 -37.88 -8.63 55.44
N LYS A 3 -38.21 -9.91 55.26
CA LYS A 3 -37.86 -10.69 54.06
C LYS A 3 -38.48 -10.11 52.76
N LYS A 4 -39.75 -9.70 52.81
CA LYS A 4 -40.43 -9.03 51.68
C LYS A 4 -39.79 -7.69 51.29
N ILE A 5 -39.29 -6.94 52.27
CA ILE A 5 -38.63 -5.64 52.01
C ILE A 5 -37.28 -5.87 51.34
N VAL A 6 -36.47 -6.83 51.83
CA VAL A 6 -35.17 -7.19 51.23
C VAL A 6 -35.33 -7.71 49.79
N ASP A 7 -36.36 -8.53 49.52
CA ASP A 7 -36.63 -9.04 48.18
C ASP A 7 -37.11 -7.93 47.22
N LEU A 8 -37.86 -6.94 47.72
CA LEU A 8 -38.28 -5.76 46.95
C LEU A 8 -37.10 -4.86 46.59
N PHE A 9 -36.14 -4.67 47.52
CA PHE A 9 -34.91 -3.90 47.27
C PHE A 9 -33.98 -4.62 46.27
N LYS A 10 -33.86 -5.95 46.36
CA LYS A 10 -33.08 -6.74 45.39
C LYS A 10 -33.70 -6.68 43.99
N SER A 11 -35.01 -6.77 43.87
CA SER A 11 -35.69 -6.71 42.56
C SER A 11 -35.61 -5.32 41.93
N THR A 12 -35.69 -4.24 42.72
CA THR A 12 -35.53 -2.86 42.22
C THR A 12 -34.08 -2.53 41.84
N ASN A 13 -33.09 -3.04 42.55
CA ASN A 13 -31.69 -2.86 42.16
C ASN A 13 -31.36 -3.63 40.87
N ASN A 14 -31.85 -4.87 40.76
CA ASN A 14 -31.63 -5.69 39.56
C ASN A 14 -32.32 -5.08 38.34
N SER A 15 -33.54 -4.55 38.48
CA SER A 15 -34.23 -3.87 37.37
C SER A 15 -33.56 -2.57 36.94
N LYS A 16 -33.05 -1.76 37.89
CA LYS A 16 -32.24 -0.57 37.58
C LYS A 16 -30.95 -0.93 36.86
N GLN A 17 -30.23 -1.97 37.31
CA GLN A 17 -28.98 -2.42 36.69
C GLN A 17 -29.21 -2.97 35.27
N ILE A 18 -30.25 -3.79 35.07
CA ILE A 18 -30.67 -4.27 33.75
C ILE A 18 -31.07 -3.10 32.83
N SER A 19 -31.78 -2.08 33.35
CA SER A 19 -32.13 -0.90 32.56
C SER A 19 -30.89 -0.08 32.16
N LEU A 20 -29.91 0.05 33.06
CA LEU A 20 -28.67 0.78 32.81
C LEU A 20 -27.82 0.06 31.77
N ASP A 21 -27.66 -1.26 31.89
CA ASP A 21 -26.97 -2.11 30.91
C ASP A 21 -27.65 -2.04 29.54
N LYS A 22 -28.98 -2.03 29.51
CA LYS A 22 -29.74 -1.88 28.26
C LYS A 22 -29.53 -0.51 27.62
N THR A 23 -29.55 0.56 28.41
CA THR A 23 -29.30 1.93 27.92
C THR A 23 -27.87 2.10 27.41
N VAL A 24 -26.87 1.58 28.12
CA VAL A 24 -25.46 1.59 27.68
C VAL A 24 -25.28 0.82 26.38
N ARG A 25 -25.89 -0.36 26.24
CA ARG A 25 -25.85 -1.13 24.98
C ARG A 25 -26.51 -0.40 23.82
N ILE A 26 -27.64 0.27 24.05
CA ILE A 26 -28.30 1.09 23.01
C ILE A 26 -27.42 2.26 22.59
N GLN A 27 -26.80 2.97 23.54
CA GLN A 27 -25.88 4.06 23.25
C GLN A 27 -24.65 3.58 22.48
N GLN A 28 -24.06 2.44 22.88
CA GLN A 28 -22.92 1.84 22.17
C GLN A 28 -23.29 1.43 20.74
N ALA A 29 -24.46 0.82 20.54
CA ALA A 29 -24.96 0.47 19.22
C ALA A 29 -25.19 1.71 18.34
N TYR A 30 -25.77 2.77 18.91
CA TYR A 30 -26.00 4.04 18.22
C TYR A 30 -24.69 4.76 17.83
N ILE A 31 -23.71 4.82 18.74
CA ILE A 31 -22.38 5.37 18.45
C ILE A 31 -21.68 4.56 17.35
N LYS A 32 -21.79 3.23 17.38
CA LYS A 32 -21.25 2.35 16.34
C LYS A 32 -21.92 2.62 15.00
N GLU A 33 -23.24 2.82 14.97
CA GLU A 33 -23.99 3.13 13.76
C GLU A 33 -23.58 4.49 13.16
N ILE A 34 -23.48 5.54 13.98
CA ILE A 34 -22.99 6.86 13.54
C ILE A 34 -21.58 6.73 12.96
N ARG A 35 -20.65 6.12 13.71
CA ARG A 35 -19.27 5.96 13.25
C ARG A 35 -19.20 5.15 11.95
N THR A 36 -20.04 4.13 11.79
CA THR A 36 -20.12 3.36 10.54
C THR A 36 -20.55 4.25 9.38
N ARG A 37 -21.57 5.10 9.55
CA ARG A 37 -21.99 6.04 8.51
C ARG A 37 -20.88 7.05 8.17
N ASP A 38 -20.18 7.58 9.17
CA ASP A 38 -19.07 8.50 8.95
C ASP A 38 -17.94 7.86 8.14
N LEU A 39 -17.59 6.61 8.47
CA LEU A 39 -16.57 5.81 7.80
C LEU A 39 -16.94 5.37 6.38
N LEU A 40 -18.24 5.31 6.07
CA LEU A 40 -18.75 4.96 4.74
C LEU A 40 -18.94 6.18 3.82
N ASN A 41 -18.51 7.37 4.25
CA ASN A 41 -18.40 8.53 3.38
C ASN A 41 -17.08 8.50 2.58
N ASP A 42 -17.04 9.13 1.41
CA ASP A 42 -15.85 9.14 0.53
C ASP A 42 -14.66 9.99 1.06
N ASN A 43 -14.82 10.68 2.19
CA ASN A 43 -13.81 11.58 2.75
C ASN A 43 -13.23 11.02 4.06
N ILE A 44 -12.47 9.92 3.96
CA ILE A 44 -11.77 9.31 5.09
C ILE A 44 -10.28 9.65 5.08
N GLU A 45 -9.71 9.80 6.27
CA GLU A 45 -8.28 9.98 6.42
C GLU A 45 -7.52 8.64 6.31
N LEU A 46 -6.21 8.71 6.01
CA LEU A 46 -5.34 7.53 5.90
C LEU A 46 -5.37 6.66 7.18
N THR A 47 -5.51 7.30 8.33
CA THR A 47 -5.59 6.67 9.66
C THR A 47 -6.90 5.91 9.87
N GLU A 48 -7.96 6.22 9.13
CA GLU A 48 -9.30 5.64 9.27
C GLU A 48 -9.52 4.43 8.36
N ILE A 49 -8.72 4.27 7.29
CA ILE A 49 -8.79 3.11 6.38
C ILE A 49 -8.79 1.76 7.12
N PRO A 50 -7.99 1.52 8.18
CA PRO A 50 -8.09 0.30 8.98
C PRO A 50 -9.49 0.02 9.55
N GLU A 51 -10.22 1.05 9.98
CA GLU A 51 -11.58 0.92 10.53
C GLU A 51 -12.58 0.61 9.42
N VAL A 52 -12.45 1.26 8.26
CA VAL A 52 -13.26 0.91 7.08
C VAL A 52 -12.99 -0.53 6.65
N PHE A 53 -11.73 -0.97 6.69
CA PHE A 53 -11.36 -2.35 6.40
C PHE A 53 -12.02 -3.35 7.35
N GLN A 54 -12.23 -3.01 8.62
CA GLN A 54 -12.95 -3.88 9.57
C GLN A 54 -14.43 -4.04 9.20
N LEU A 55 -15.05 -3.05 8.54
CA LEU A 55 -16.44 -3.15 8.08
C LEU A 55 -16.65 -4.28 7.04
N LEU A 56 -15.58 -4.78 6.41
CA LEU A 56 -15.64 -5.96 5.53
C LEU A 56 -16.01 -7.25 6.26
N LEU A 57 -15.87 -7.29 7.59
CA LEU A 57 -16.31 -8.40 8.43
C LEU A 57 -17.81 -8.34 8.77
N SER A 58 -18.50 -7.25 8.41
CA SER A 58 -19.92 -7.09 8.69
C SER A 58 -20.74 -8.22 8.05
N SER A 59 -21.74 -8.71 8.79
CA SER A 59 -22.77 -9.60 8.27
C SER A 59 -23.78 -8.87 7.38
N ASP A 60 -23.84 -7.53 7.48
CA ASP A 60 -24.64 -6.70 6.59
C ASP A 60 -23.91 -6.53 5.25
N GLU A 61 -24.46 -7.13 4.19
CA GLU A 61 -23.91 -7.07 2.84
C GLU A 61 -23.82 -5.65 2.30
N SER A 62 -24.76 -4.77 2.66
CA SER A 62 -24.76 -3.37 2.21
C SER A 62 -23.57 -2.61 2.79
N ILE A 63 -23.31 -2.77 4.09
CA ILE A 63 -22.13 -2.19 4.76
C ILE A 63 -20.84 -2.72 4.14
N LYS A 64 -20.77 -4.04 3.91
CA LYS A 64 -19.58 -4.69 3.31
C LYS A 64 -19.29 -4.15 1.90
N LEU A 65 -20.31 -4.01 1.06
CA LEU A 65 -20.16 -3.49 -0.30
C LEU A 65 -19.76 -2.00 -0.29
N GLN A 66 -20.40 -1.18 0.53
CA GLN A 66 -20.03 0.24 0.65
C GLN A 66 -18.59 0.42 1.15
N ALA A 67 -18.16 -0.37 2.13
CA ALA A 67 -16.78 -0.33 2.62
C ALA A 67 -15.77 -0.67 1.52
N ALA A 68 -16.08 -1.66 0.68
CA ALA A 68 -15.24 -2.03 -0.46
C ALA A 68 -15.12 -0.89 -1.49
N THR A 69 -16.23 -0.21 -1.79
CA THR A 69 -16.25 0.95 -2.68
C THR A 69 -15.42 2.10 -2.13
N VAL A 70 -15.60 2.46 -0.85
CA VAL A 70 -14.84 3.53 -0.18
C VAL A 70 -13.34 3.23 -0.19
N ILE A 71 -12.95 2.00 0.19
CA ILE A 71 -11.56 1.54 0.14
C ILE A 71 -10.99 1.70 -1.28
N SER A 72 -11.70 1.21 -2.29
CA SER A 72 -11.25 1.26 -3.68
C SER A 72 -11.08 2.71 -4.17
N ASN A 73 -12.00 3.60 -3.81
CA ASN A 73 -11.94 5.01 -4.20
C ASN A 73 -10.75 5.73 -3.57
N VAL A 74 -10.53 5.53 -2.26
CA VAL A 74 -9.42 6.15 -1.54
C VAL A 74 -8.09 5.65 -2.09
N LEU A 75 -7.93 4.34 -2.26
CA LEU A 75 -6.67 3.74 -2.73
C LEU A 75 -6.26 4.21 -4.13
N LYS A 76 -7.20 4.55 -5.02
CA LYS A 76 -6.90 5.11 -6.35
C LYS A 76 -6.17 6.46 -6.29
N SER A 77 -6.34 7.21 -5.21
CA SER A 77 -5.75 8.54 -5.03
C SER A 77 -4.42 8.52 -4.26
N LEU A 78 -4.08 7.40 -3.63
CA LEU A 78 -2.91 7.33 -2.75
C LEU A 78 -1.60 7.33 -3.53
N SER A 79 -0.64 8.10 -3.03
CA SER A 79 0.74 7.98 -3.47
C SER A 79 1.38 6.71 -2.91
N LEU A 80 2.51 6.29 -3.51
CA LEU A 80 3.29 5.16 -2.98
C LEU A 80 3.89 5.46 -1.59
N THR A 81 4.10 6.74 -1.27
CA THR A 81 4.50 7.16 0.08
C THR A 81 3.36 6.89 1.08
N ASP A 82 2.12 7.16 0.70
CA ASP A 82 0.96 6.91 1.54
C ASP A 82 0.69 5.41 1.69
N LEU A 83 0.96 4.62 0.65
CA LEU A 83 0.90 3.17 0.72
C LEU A 83 1.89 2.59 1.75
N ILE A 84 3.12 3.10 1.81
CA ILE A 84 4.11 2.71 2.83
C ILE A 84 3.66 3.13 4.24
N LYS A 85 3.10 4.33 4.39
CA LYS A 85 2.55 4.78 5.68
C LYS A 85 1.39 3.90 6.12
N LEU A 86 0.52 3.52 5.19
CA LEU A 86 -0.64 2.68 5.47
C LEU A 86 -0.23 1.31 5.99
N ASP A 87 0.84 0.73 5.43
CA ASP A 87 1.44 -0.48 6.00
C ASP A 87 1.80 -0.31 7.48
N ILE A 88 2.45 0.79 7.85
CA ILE A 88 2.81 1.07 9.25
C ILE A 88 1.55 1.20 10.12
N ILE A 89 0.56 1.97 9.66
CA ILE A 89 -0.70 2.20 10.38
C ILE A 89 -1.43 0.87 10.66
N PHE A 90 -1.56 -0.01 9.67
CA PHE A 90 -2.21 -1.32 9.84
C PHE A 90 -1.49 -2.17 10.89
N ARG A 91 -0.15 -2.09 10.96
CA ARG A 91 0.67 -2.88 11.88
C ARG A 91 0.61 -2.37 13.31
N GLU A 92 0.52 -1.05 13.50
CA GLU A 92 0.40 -0.42 14.82
C GLU A 92 -0.96 -0.69 15.46
N ARG A 93 -1.99 -0.94 14.65
CA ARG A 93 -3.30 -1.38 15.12
C ARG A 93 -3.25 -2.84 15.52
N THR A 94 -2.79 -3.06 16.75
CA THR A 94 -2.76 -4.35 17.46
C THR A 94 -4.14 -4.92 17.80
N SER A 95 -5.22 -4.16 17.57
CA SER A 95 -6.59 -4.45 18.01
C SER A 95 -7.53 -4.96 16.92
N TYR A 96 -7.03 -5.50 15.80
CA TYR A 96 -7.88 -6.31 14.92
C TYR A 96 -8.35 -7.52 15.72
N GLU A 97 -9.57 -7.41 16.25
CA GLU A 97 -10.30 -8.34 17.11
C GLU A 97 -9.50 -9.58 17.53
N TRP A 98 -8.92 -9.57 18.73
CA TRP A 98 -8.23 -10.74 19.31
C TRP A 98 -9.12 -11.99 19.40
N TYR A 99 -10.42 -11.83 19.15
CA TYR A 99 -11.40 -12.90 19.09
C TYR A 99 -11.45 -13.62 17.73
N TYR A 100 -10.92 -13.02 16.66
CA TYR A 100 -10.95 -13.62 15.32
C TYR A 100 -9.64 -14.38 15.04
N GLU A 101 -9.76 -15.65 14.64
CA GLU A 101 -8.61 -16.51 14.35
C GLU A 101 -7.96 -16.19 12.99
N TRP A 102 -7.25 -15.06 12.94
CA TRP A 102 -6.57 -14.56 11.74
C TRP A 102 -5.50 -15.49 11.14
N SER A 103 -5.07 -16.53 11.86
CA SER A 103 -4.19 -17.57 11.33
C SER A 103 -4.93 -18.50 10.35
N ASN A 104 -6.21 -18.74 10.61
CA ASN A 104 -7.04 -19.68 9.85
C ASN A 104 -7.85 -18.96 8.76
N SER A 105 -8.18 -17.69 8.95
CA SER A 105 -8.93 -16.92 7.97
C SER A 105 -8.19 -16.71 6.65
N ASN A 106 -8.98 -16.55 5.58
CA ASN A 106 -8.47 -16.32 4.23
C ASN A 106 -8.92 -14.94 3.75
N PRO A 107 -8.02 -14.07 3.23
CA PRO A 107 -8.40 -12.78 2.67
C PRO A 107 -9.53 -12.82 1.63
N ILE A 108 -9.67 -13.95 0.91
CA ILE A 108 -10.75 -14.15 -0.06
C ILE A 108 -12.14 -14.14 0.62
N GLU A 109 -12.24 -14.48 1.90
CA GLU A 109 -13.49 -14.46 2.68
C GLU A 109 -14.02 -13.03 2.91
N LEU A 110 -13.16 -12.01 2.78
CA LEU A 110 -13.59 -10.60 2.82
C LEU A 110 -14.28 -10.17 1.52
N LEU A 111 -14.13 -10.95 0.44
CA LEU A 111 -14.63 -10.58 -0.88
C LEU A 111 -16.09 -10.99 -1.04
N HIS A 112 -16.88 -10.12 -1.67
CA HIS A 112 -18.26 -10.41 -2.05
C HIS A 112 -18.37 -10.61 -3.58
N PRO A 113 -19.25 -11.52 -4.07
CA PRO A 113 -19.42 -11.74 -5.50
C PRO A 113 -19.75 -10.46 -6.28
N LEU A 114 -20.58 -9.58 -5.71
CA LEU A 114 -21.01 -8.31 -6.31
C LEU A 114 -19.92 -7.22 -6.33
N MET A 115 -18.78 -7.41 -5.66
CA MET A 115 -17.69 -6.44 -5.73
C MET A 115 -17.05 -6.43 -7.12
N ALA A 116 -16.70 -5.23 -7.59
CA ALA A 116 -15.90 -5.02 -8.77
C ALA A 116 -14.48 -5.61 -8.60
N LYS A 117 -13.79 -5.81 -9.73
CA LYS A 117 -12.43 -6.39 -9.70
C LYS A 117 -11.46 -5.49 -8.94
N GLU A 118 -11.59 -4.18 -9.09
CA GLU A 118 -10.75 -3.16 -8.47
C GLU A 118 -10.95 -3.09 -6.95
N GLU A 119 -12.18 -3.30 -6.49
CA GLU A 119 -12.52 -3.39 -5.07
C GLU A 119 -11.89 -4.64 -4.45
N LYS A 120 -12.07 -5.80 -5.09
CA LYS A 120 -11.42 -7.05 -4.66
C LYS A 120 -9.90 -6.91 -4.60
N PHE A 121 -9.31 -6.28 -5.62
CA PHE A 121 -7.89 -5.99 -5.67
C PHE A 121 -7.44 -5.11 -4.49
N SER A 122 -8.17 -4.03 -4.21
CA SER A 122 -7.87 -3.09 -3.14
C SER A 122 -7.92 -3.76 -1.75
N ILE A 123 -8.93 -4.61 -1.52
CA ILE A 123 -9.07 -5.39 -0.28
C ILE A 123 -7.90 -6.36 -0.11
N LEU A 124 -7.51 -7.10 -1.15
CA LEU A 124 -6.38 -8.01 -1.10
C LEU A 124 -5.05 -7.26 -0.89
N GLY A 125 -4.90 -6.08 -1.50
CA GLY A 125 -3.76 -5.19 -1.27
C GLY A 125 -3.64 -4.79 0.20
N LEU A 126 -4.71 -4.29 0.82
CA LEU A 126 -4.73 -3.95 2.25
C LEU A 126 -4.57 -5.16 3.17
N SER A 127 -5.07 -6.32 2.76
CA SER A 127 -4.86 -7.58 3.48
C SER A 127 -3.36 -7.92 3.59
N SER A 128 -2.53 -7.49 2.64
CA SER A 128 -1.07 -7.64 2.71
C SER A 128 -0.38 -6.71 3.72
N PHE A 129 -1.12 -5.79 4.37
CA PHE A 129 -0.63 -4.93 5.45
C PHE A 129 -1.09 -5.38 6.84
N HIS A 130 -2.00 -6.35 6.90
CA HIS A 130 -2.58 -6.87 8.12
C HIS A 130 -1.51 -7.32 9.14
N PRO A 131 -1.71 -7.18 10.48
CA PRO A 131 -0.73 -7.60 11.49
C PRO A 131 -0.34 -9.08 11.42
N SER A 132 -1.29 -9.97 11.10
CA SER A 132 -1.05 -11.42 10.97
C SER A 132 -0.22 -11.77 9.74
N GLY A 133 0.96 -12.37 9.95
CA GLY A 133 1.82 -12.87 8.87
C GLY A 133 1.17 -13.95 8.01
N TYR A 134 0.35 -14.82 8.60
CA TYR A 134 -0.42 -15.84 7.86
C TYR A 134 -1.41 -15.20 6.88
N PHE A 135 -2.11 -14.15 7.33
CA PHE A 135 -3.06 -13.44 6.50
C PHE A 135 -2.37 -12.69 5.35
N ARG A 136 -1.23 -12.04 5.65
CA ARG A 136 -0.40 -11.38 4.62
C ARG A 136 0.13 -12.35 3.57
N GLU A 137 0.59 -13.54 3.97
CA GLU A 137 1.08 -14.56 3.05
C GLU A 137 -0.02 -14.99 2.06
N LYS A 138 -1.21 -15.32 2.58
CA LYS A 138 -2.38 -15.66 1.77
C LYS A 138 -2.81 -14.50 0.86
N ALA A 139 -2.71 -13.26 1.35
CA ALA A 139 -3.06 -12.06 0.60
C ALA A 139 -2.13 -11.86 -0.61
N ILE A 140 -0.81 -12.05 -0.43
CA ILE A 140 0.16 -11.95 -1.54
C ILE A 140 -0.10 -13.00 -2.60
N LEU A 141 -0.45 -14.24 -2.20
CA LEU A 141 -0.82 -15.28 -3.14
C LEU A 141 -2.07 -14.88 -3.95
N ALA A 142 -3.15 -14.53 -3.26
CA ALA A 142 -4.43 -14.14 -3.89
C ALA A 142 -4.28 -12.90 -4.80
N LEU A 143 -3.50 -11.90 -4.38
CA LEU A 143 -3.23 -10.71 -5.17
C LEU A 143 -2.46 -11.04 -6.45
N SER A 144 -1.50 -11.98 -6.37
CA SER A 144 -0.69 -12.41 -7.51
C SER A 144 -1.51 -13.19 -8.54
N ASP A 145 -2.53 -13.92 -8.09
CA ASP A 145 -3.44 -14.68 -8.96
C ASP A 145 -4.40 -13.80 -9.76
N MET A 146 -4.51 -12.51 -9.42
CA MET A 146 -5.21 -11.53 -10.26
C MET A 146 -4.45 -11.17 -11.55
N ASN A 147 -3.17 -11.54 -11.65
CA ASN A 147 -2.29 -11.37 -12.81
C ASN A 147 -2.23 -9.91 -13.34
N THR A 148 -2.20 -8.92 -12.44
CA THR A 148 -2.06 -7.49 -12.80
C THR A 148 -0.76 -6.90 -12.26
N GLY A 149 -0.16 -5.96 -13.00
CA GLY A 149 1.03 -5.22 -12.55
C GLY A 149 0.80 -4.39 -11.29
N GLY A 150 -0.46 -4.08 -10.95
CA GLY A 150 -0.84 -3.40 -9.72
C GLY A 150 -0.41 -4.14 -8.44
N ALA A 151 -0.19 -5.45 -8.50
CA ALA A 151 0.26 -6.24 -7.35
C ALA A 151 1.72 -5.93 -6.94
N ILE A 152 2.54 -5.46 -7.89
CA ILE A 152 3.97 -5.20 -7.73
C ILE A 152 4.30 -4.35 -6.49
N PRO A 153 3.68 -3.17 -6.23
CA PRO A 153 3.98 -2.38 -5.03
C PRO A 153 3.84 -3.18 -3.74
N TYR A 154 2.76 -3.94 -3.59
CA TYR A 154 2.49 -4.73 -2.39
C TYR A 154 3.53 -5.83 -2.21
N ILE A 155 3.88 -6.53 -3.30
CA ILE A 155 4.91 -7.58 -3.29
C ILE A 155 6.28 -6.98 -2.96
N LEU A 156 6.66 -5.85 -3.57
CA LEU A 156 7.94 -5.18 -3.31
C LEU A 156 8.06 -4.77 -1.83
N ILE A 157 6.99 -4.25 -1.21
CA ILE A 157 6.99 -3.94 0.22
C ILE A 157 7.19 -5.24 1.05
N ARG A 158 6.57 -6.35 0.65
CA ARG A 158 6.66 -7.64 1.37
C ARG A 158 7.97 -8.40 1.16
N LEU A 159 8.77 -8.08 0.15
CA LEU A 159 10.10 -8.69 0.01
C LEU A 159 10.97 -8.46 1.26
N ASN A 160 10.78 -7.36 1.98
CA ASN A 160 11.47 -7.08 3.25
C ASN A 160 10.54 -7.20 4.49
N ASP A 161 9.51 -8.05 4.44
CA ASP A 161 8.63 -8.35 5.57
C ASP A 161 9.44 -8.90 6.76
N TRP A 162 8.98 -8.71 8.00
CA TRP A 162 9.68 -9.27 9.16
C TRP A 162 9.45 -10.78 9.29
N VAL A 163 8.34 -11.32 8.78
CA VAL A 163 8.03 -12.74 8.76
C VAL A 163 8.73 -13.41 7.56
N ARG A 164 9.56 -14.41 7.84
CA ARG A 164 10.34 -15.11 6.80
C ARG A 164 9.46 -15.77 5.74
N GLN A 165 8.35 -16.38 6.15
CA GLN A 165 7.42 -17.08 5.26
C GLN A 165 6.79 -16.11 4.25
N VAL A 166 6.42 -14.91 4.70
CA VAL A 166 5.89 -13.85 3.83
C VAL A 166 6.95 -13.43 2.82
N ARG A 167 8.22 -13.24 3.23
CA ARG A 167 9.32 -12.92 2.31
C ARG A 167 9.51 -13.99 1.23
N ILE A 168 9.54 -15.27 1.63
CA ILE A 168 9.68 -16.41 0.70
C ILE A 168 8.52 -16.42 -0.30
N MET A 169 7.28 -16.22 0.17
CA MET A 169 6.11 -16.13 -0.71
C MET A 169 6.25 -14.96 -1.68
N SER A 170 6.64 -13.77 -1.21
CA SER A 170 6.84 -12.60 -2.07
C SER A 170 7.96 -12.79 -3.09
N GLN A 171 9.08 -13.42 -2.71
CA GLN A 171 10.15 -13.78 -3.64
C GLN A 171 9.67 -14.77 -4.72
N LYS A 172 8.83 -15.74 -4.34
CA LYS A 172 8.22 -16.67 -5.31
C LYS A 172 7.29 -15.93 -6.27
N GLN A 173 6.43 -15.05 -5.75
CA GLN A 173 5.43 -14.37 -6.58
C GLN A 173 6.05 -13.27 -7.48
N ILE A 174 7.04 -12.50 -7.00
CA ILE A 174 7.64 -11.43 -7.82
C ILE A 174 8.26 -11.97 -9.12
N LYS A 175 8.75 -13.21 -9.12
CA LYS A 175 9.32 -13.87 -10.31
C LYS A 175 8.33 -13.95 -11.48
N ARG A 176 7.02 -14.02 -11.22
CA ARG A 176 5.97 -14.00 -12.27
C ARG A 176 5.95 -12.68 -13.05
N TYR A 177 6.38 -11.61 -12.40
CA TYR A 177 6.38 -10.25 -12.93
C TYR A 177 7.70 -9.82 -13.55
N LEU A 178 8.79 -10.59 -13.39
CA LEU A 178 10.11 -10.27 -13.94
C LEU A 178 10.14 -10.50 -15.47
N LYS A 179 9.37 -9.71 -16.22
CA LYS A 179 9.22 -9.75 -17.67
C LYS A 179 9.11 -8.33 -18.25
N PRO A 180 9.51 -8.11 -19.52
CA PRO A 180 9.39 -6.81 -20.19
C PRO A 180 7.99 -6.19 -20.17
N GLU A 181 6.94 -6.99 -20.24
CA GLU A 181 5.54 -6.52 -20.21
C GLU A 181 5.16 -5.73 -18.95
N TYR A 182 5.89 -5.91 -17.84
CA TYR A 182 5.70 -5.18 -16.58
C TYR A 182 6.70 -4.03 -16.38
N ALA A 183 7.49 -3.67 -17.40
CA ALA A 183 8.49 -2.60 -17.27
C ALA A 183 7.87 -1.29 -16.79
N ARG A 184 6.71 -0.90 -17.35
CA ARG A 184 5.94 0.29 -16.91
C ARG A 184 5.60 0.23 -15.42
N ASP A 185 5.12 -0.92 -14.95
CA ASP A 185 4.74 -1.08 -13.54
C ASP A 185 5.95 -1.02 -12.62
N PHE A 186 7.10 -1.58 -13.03
CA PHE A 186 8.34 -1.42 -12.28
C PHE A 186 8.86 0.00 -12.27
N VAL A 187 8.79 0.74 -13.39
CA VAL A 187 9.18 2.15 -13.43
C VAL A 187 8.31 2.96 -12.47
N ARG A 188 6.99 2.80 -12.51
CA ARG A 188 6.06 3.46 -11.56
C ARG A 188 6.41 3.17 -10.09
N ASN A 189 6.98 2.00 -9.81
CA ASN A 189 7.35 1.55 -8.48
C ASN A 189 8.87 1.60 -8.20
N LEU A 190 9.64 2.32 -9.02
CA LEU A 190 11.10 2.24 -9.02
C LEU A 190 11.72 2.66 -7.69
N HIS A 191 11.10 3.61 -6.99
CA HIS A 191 11.53 4.01 -5.65
C HIS A 191 11.47 2.84 -4.63
N LEU A 192 10.48 1.94 -4.71
CA LEU A 192 10.42 0.72 -3.88
C LEU A 192 11.54 -0.25 -4.26
N VAL A 193 11.79 -0.43 -5.56
CA VAL A 193 12.88 -1.29 -6.07
C VAL A 193 14.22 -0.79 -5.56
N LEU A 194 14.49 0.51 -5.65
CA LEU A 194 15.73 1.11 -5.16
C LEU A 194 15.85 1.01 -3.64
N ARG A 195 14.75 1.16 -2.89
CA ARG A 195 14.71 0.99 -1.43
C ARG A 195 15.12 -0.43 -1.00
N LEU A 196 14.89 -1.46 -1.82
CA LEU A 196 15.34 -2.82 -1.50
C LEU A 196 16.86 -2.93 -1.33
N LYS A 197 17.64 -2.06 -1.99
CA LYS A 197 19.11 -2.00 -1.81
C LYS A 197 19.53 -1.57 -0.40
N GLU A 198 18.64 -0.89 0.32
CA GLU A 198 18.84 -0.39 1.69
C GLU A 198 18.25 -1.34 2.74
N CYS A 199 17.53 -2.38 2.30
CA CYS A 199 16.88 -3.34 3.17
C CYS A 199 17.84 -4.48 3.55
N SER A 200 17.72 -5.01 4.77
CA SER A 200 18.70 -5.96 5.32
C SER A 200 18.12 -7.28 5.84
N ARG A 201 16.80 -7.52 5.75
CA ARG A 201 16.19 -8.75 6.27
C ARG A 201 16.29 -9.96 5.32
N ASP A 202 16.74 -9.72 4.10
CA ASP A 202 17.00 -10.71 3.06
C ASP A 202 17.97 -10.14 2.02
N ASP A 203 18.48 -10.98 1.13
CA ASP A 203 19.22 -10.52 -0.04
C ASP A 203 18.25 -10.23 -1.19
N HIS A 204 18.17 -8.95 -1.57
CA HIS A 204 17.28 -8.47 -2.63
C HIS A 204 17.99 -8.22 -3.96
N LEU A 205 19.30 -8.47 -4.03
CA LEU A 205 20.13 -8.05 -5.17
C LEU A 205 19.72 -8.73 -6.47
N GLU A 206 19.36 -10.02 -6.43
CA GLU A 206 18.86 -10.77 -7.60
C GLU A 206 17.63 -10.07 -8.19
N VAL A 207 16.59 -9.81 -7.38
CA VAL A 207 15.35 -9.16 -7.81
C VAL A 207 15.63 -7.76 -8.34
N VAL A 208 16.43 -6.97 -7.62
CA VAL A 208 16.79 -5.61 -8.04
C VAL A 208 17.51 -5.61 -9.39
N ASN A 209 18.47 -6.51 -9.59
CA ASN A 209 19.21 -6.60 -10.85
C ASN A 209 18.31 -7.08 -12.00
N SER A 210 17.42 -8.04 -11.76
CA SER A 210 16.44 -8.47 -12.78
C SER A 210 15.52 -7.32 -13.19
N VAL A 211 15.01 -6.54 -12.23
CA VAL A 211 14.18 -5.37 -12.54
C VAL A 211 14.97 -4.31 -13.31
N ILE A 212 16.20 -4.01 -12.90
CA ILE A 212 17.07 -3.05 -13.61
C ILE A 212 17.33 -3.52 -15.05
N SER A 213 17.57 -4.82 -15.25
CA SER A 213 17.75 -5.39 -16.59
C SER A 213 16.51 -5.24 -17.45
N ILE A 214 15.31 -5.41 -16.88
CA ILE A 214 14.03 -5.27 -17.59
C ILE A 214 13.80 -3.82 -18.00
N ILE A 215 13.91 -2.88 -17.07
CA ILE A 215 13.65 -1.46 -17.36
C ILE A 215 14.75 -0.82 -18.23
N SER A 216 15.89 -1.49 -18.38
CA SER A 216 16.98 -1.06 -19.26
C SER A 216 16.98 -1.78 -20.62
N SER A 217 15.98 -2.61 -20.91
CA SER A 217 15.79 -3.16 -22.25
C SER A 217 15.37 -2.06 -23.23
N GLU A 218 15.34 -2.37 -24.53
CA GLU A 218 14.85 -1.43 -25.55
C GLU A 218 13.44 -0.94 -25.23
N GLU A 219 12.52 -1.85 -24.89
CA GLU A 219 11.15 -1.51 -24.52
C GLU A 219 11.06 -0.80 -23.17
N GLY A 220 11.82 -1.25 -22.17
CA GLY A 220 11.80 -0.68 -20.82
C GLY A 220 12.37 0.73 -20.75
N SER A 221 13.36 1.03 -21.59
CA SER A 221 14.04 2.34 -21.59
C SER A 221 13.10 3.49 -21.94
N ASN A 222 12.11 3.25 -22.81
CA ASN A 222 11.07 4.23 -23.13
C ASN A 222 10.21 4.56 -21.90
N GLU A 223 9.90 3.57 -21.06
CA GLU A 223 9.15 3.80 -19.83
C GLU A 223 9.98 4.60 -18.81
N LEU A 224 11.30 4.39 -18.73
CA LEU A 224 12.20 5.23 -17.91
C LEU A 224 12.19 6.70 -18.36
N ILE A 225 12.25 6.94 -19.67
CA ILE A 225 12.21 8.28 -20.26
C ILE A 225 10.86 8.94 -19.96
N ASN A 226 9.74 8.24 -20.18
CA ASN A 226 8.40 8.72 -19.81
C ASN A 226 8.32 9.05 -18.31
N GLY A 227 9.01 8.29 -17.45
CA GLY A 227 9.10 8.55 -16.02
C GLY A 227 9.70 9.92 -15.68
N LEU A 228 10.56 10.49 -16.54
CA LEU A 228 11.14 11.83 -16.37
C LEU A 228 10.13 12.96 -16.61
N GLU A 229 9.00 12.70 -17.27
CA GLU A 229 7.95 13.70 -17.53
C GLU A 229 6.80 13.65 -16.52
N THR A 230 6.90 12.78 -15.50
CA THR A 230 5.86 12.65 -14.47
C THR A 230 5.87 13.82 -13.49
N ASP A 231 4.72 14.13 -12.89
CA ASP A 231 4.61 15.17 -11.87
C ASP A 231 5.30 14.81 -10.55
N ASP A 232 5.53 13.52 -10.28
CA ASP A 232 6.19 13.05 -9.06
C ASP A 232 7.72 13.24 -9.12
N PRO A 233 8.28 14.21 -8.37
CA PRO A 233 9.72 14.45 -8.38
C PRO A 233 10.54 13.26 -7.87
N LYS A 234 9.98 12.42 -6.99
CA LYS A 234 10.68 11.24 -6.46
C LYS A 234 10.80 10.16 -7.53
N LEU A 235 9.78 9.99 -8.36
CA LEU A 235 9.81 9.08 -9.50
C LEU A 235 10.84 9.56 -10.54
N ARG A 236 10.81 10.85 -10.90
CA ARG A 236 11.82 11.43 -11.79
C ARG A 236 13.25 11.18 -11.29
N LEU A 237 13.50 11.41 -9.99
CA LEU A 237 14.80 11.14 -9.37
C LEU A 237 15.19 9.65 -9.46
N ALA A 238 14.25 8.74 -9.24
CA ALA A 238 14.48 7.31 -9.35
C ALA A 238 14.86 6.91 -10.79
N CYS A 239 14.18 7.47 -11.80
CA CYS A 239 14.53 7.27 -13.20
C CYS A 239 15.94 7.80 -13.51
N TYR A 240 16.29 9.02 -13.08
CA TYR A 240 17.64 9.56 -13.25
C TYR A 240 18.72 8.67 -12.64
N LYS A 241 18.48 8.12 -11.44
CA LYS A 241 19.43 7.19 -10.81
C LYS A 241 19.71 5.97 -11.70
N ILE A 242 18.68 5.39 -12.30
CA ILE A 242 18.86 4.25 -13.20
C ILE A 242 19.54 4.67 -14.49
N ILE A 243 19.07 5.72 -15.16
CA ILE A 243 19.65 6.19 -16.43
C ILE A 243 21.14 6.49 -16.30
N LEU A 244 21.56 7.12 -15.19
CA LEU A 244 22.97 7.39 -14.90
C LEU A 244 23.75 6.10 -14.62
N GLN A 245 23.17 5.17 -13.86
CA GLN A 245 23.79 3.89 -13.53
C GLN A 245 24.03 3.03 -14.79
N THR A 246 23.07 3.03 -15.73
CA THR A 246 23.06 2.15 -16.89
C THR A 246 23.54 2.83 -18.18
N LYS A 247 23.80 4.13 -18.13
CA LYS A 247 24.23 4.97 -19.28
C LYS A 247 23.28 4.87 -20.47
N LEU A 248 21.97 4.81 -20.20
CA LEU A 248 20.94 4.69 -21.24
C LEU A 248 20.75 5.97 -22.07
N MET A 249 21.18 7.12 -21.56
CA MET A 249 21.10 8.39 -22.27
C MET A 249 22.47 9.08 -22.28
N ASP A 250 22.76 9.78 -23.37
CA ASP A 250 23.94 10.64 -23.45
C ASP A 250 23.80 11.89 -22.56
N THR A 251 24.94 12.44 -22.15
CA THR A 251 25.04 13.60 -21.25
C THR A 251 24.25 14.81 -21.73
N ARG A 252 24.22 15.06 -23.06
CA ARG A 252 23.53 16.21 -23.63
C ARG A 252 22.02 16.06 -23.53
N THR A 253 21.50 14.85 -23.75
CA THR A 253 20.08 14.53 -23.54
C THR A 253 19.69 14.62 -22.06
N ILE A 254 20.55 14.15 -21.15
CA ILE A 254 20.35 14.29 -19.70
C ILE A 254 20.24 15.77 -19.31
N ILE A 255 21.15 16.62 -19.81
CA ILE A 255 21.15 18.07 -19.55
C ILE A 255 19.86 18.73 -20.05
N LYS A 256 19.39 18.40 -21.25
CA LYS A 256 18.14 18.94 -21.78
C LYS A 256 16.93 18.60 -20.90
N ASN A 257 16.88 17.39 -20.34
CA ASN A 257 15.79 16.95 -19.46
C ASN A 257 15.87 17.65 -18.11
N ILE A 258 17.06 17.73 -17.52
CA ILE A 258 17.22 18.30 -16.17
C ILE A 258 16.96 19.80 -16.12
N MET A 259 17.17 20.53 -17.23
CA MET A 259 16.81 21.95 -17.34
C MET A 259 15.31 22.20 -17.27
N LYS A 260 14.49 21.21 -17.65
CA LYS A 260 13.03 21.26 -17.55
C LYS A 260 12.50 20.77 -16.21
N ASP A 261 13.32 20.07 -15.42
CA ASP A 261 12.88 19.52 -14.13
C ASP A 261 12.65 20.65 -13.12
N SER A 262 11.40 20.79 -12.69
CA SER A 262 10.98 21.80 -11.71
C SER A 262 11.61 21.62 -10.33
N ASN A 263 12.09 20.41 -10.00
CA ASN A 263 12.64 20.10 -8.69
C ASN A 263 14.15 20.42 -8.62
N PRO A 264 14.60 21.40 -7.80
CA PRO A 264 16.01 21.76 -7.69
C PRO A 264 16.91 20.64 -7.14
N PHE A 265 16.37 19.72 -6.32
CA PHE A 265 17.15 18.59 -5.80
C PHE A 265 17.50 17.60 -6.90
N ASN A 266 16.56 17.30 -7.80
CA ASN A 266 16.83 16.44 -8.96
C ASN A 266 17.94 17.04 -9.81
N ARG A 267 17.85 18.35 -10.08
CA ARG A 267 18.86 19.10 -10.84
C ARG A 267 20.24 18.99 -10.21
N LEU A 268 20.33 19.28 -8.91
CA LEU A 268 21.58 19.20 -8.18
C LEU A 268 22.15 17.78 -8.15
N PHE A 269 21.29 16.77 -7.93
CA PHE A 269 21.70 15.37 -7.91
C PHE A 269 22.32 14.95 -9.25
N VAL A 270 21.63 15.20 -10.36
CA VAL A 270 22.10 14.81 -11.69
C VAL A 270 23.40 15.52 -12.04
N LEU A 271 23.46 16.85 -11.89
CA LEU A 271 24.66 17.64 -12.19
C LEU A 271 25.89 17.16 -11.40
N LYS A 272 25.72 16.80 -10.11
CA LYS A 272 26.81 16.24 -9.30
C LYS A 272 27.35 14.92 -9.83
N ASN A 273 26.49 14.10 -10.45
CA ASN A 273 26.85 12.78 -10.96
C ASN A 273 27.38 12.80 -12.41
N ILE A 274 27.09 13.85 -13.18
CA ILE A 274 27.62 13.99 -14.55
C ILE A 274 28.79 14.98 -14.67
N LYS A 275 29.15 15.71 -13.59
CA LYS A 275 30.12 16.82 -13.63
C LYS A 275 31.44 16.54 -14.36
N SER A 276 31.95 15.31 -14.29
CA SER A 276 33.21 14.91 -14.95
C SER A 276 33.05 14.62 -16.43
N GLU A 277 31.83 14.48 -16.91
CA GLU A 277 31.45 14.13 -18.28
C GLU A 277 30.89 15.35 -19.04
N VAL A 278 30.67 16.48 -18.37
CA VAL A 278 30.13 17.71 -18.96
C VAL A 278 31.24 18.47 -19.67
N THR A 279 31.05 18.75 -20.97
CA THR A 279 31.95 19.62 -21.73
C THR A 279 31.63 21.09 -21.51
N ARG A 280 32.54 21.99 -21.92
CA ARG A 280 32.29 23.44 -21.89
C ARG A 280 31.07 23.83 -22.74
N GLU A 281 30.84 23.15 -23.87
CA GLU A 281 29.69 23.40 -24.75
C GLU A 281 28.38 22.98 -24.08
N ASP A 282 28.37 21.85 -23.40
CA ASP A 282 27.23 21.39 -22.61
C ASP A 282 26.88 22.37 -21.48
N PHE A 283 27.89 22.96 -20.85
CA PHE A 283 27.69 23.98 -19.81
C PHE A 283 27.06 25.28 -20.37
N LEU A 284 27.37 25.66 -21.61
CA LEU A 284 26.76 26.84 -22.24
C LEU A 284 25.26 26.63 -22.54
N VAL A 285 24.80 25.39 -22.66
CA VAL A 285 23.36 25.05 -22.76
C VAL A 285 22.65 25.25 -21.41
N LEU A 286 23.35 25.05 -20.28
CA LEU A 286 22.78 25.26 -18.93
C LEU A 286 22.57 26.74 -18.57
N LEU A 287 23.26 27.67 -19.26
CA LEU A 287 23.23 29.10 -18.98
C LEU A 287 22.19 29.89 -19.81
N LYS A 288 21.49 29.23 -20.74
CA LYS A 288 20.43 29.81 -21.57
C LYS A 288 19.07 29.33 -21.09
#